data_AF-A0A7X6U8Y3-F1
#
_entry.id   AF-A0A7X6U8Y3-F1
#
_cell.length_a   1.000
_cell.length_b   1.000
_cell.length_c   1.000
_cell.angle_alpha   90.00
_cell.angle_beta   90.00
_cell.angle_gamma   90.00
#
_symmetry.space_group_name_H-M   'P 1'
#
loop_
_entity.id
_entity.type
_entity.pdbx_description
1 polymer ?
#
loop_
_entity_poly.entity_id
_entity_poly.type
_entity_poly.pdbx_seq_one_letter_code
_entity_poly.pdbx_strand_id
1 'polypeptide(L)'
;ALPGMAQFRTTRCIQGDYTLKVADQYRHFDDSVGAICDFDQRDFLYEVPYRCLVHHDFDNLITAGRSAAAEGYAWDVLRVIPPAILTGQAAGLAATQAIDAGRPIHAVAIEPLQAAMAQTGVFIHFDDAWVPRGAAQPAKEEDYGHI
;
A
#
# COMPACT_ATOMS: atom_id res chain seq x y z
N ALA A 1 -11.71 -5.28 -34.88
CA ALA A 1 -10.92 -4.03 -34.83
C ALA A 1 -9.85 -4.20 -33.78
N LEU A 2 -8.59 -3.84 -34.06
CA LEU A 2 -7.57 -3.77 -33.01
C LEU A 2 -7.95 -2.65 -32.02
N PRO A 3 -7.69 -2.81 -30.70
CA PRO A 3 -7.98 -1.76 -29.73
C PRO A 3 -7.24 -0.48 -30.11
N GLY A 4 -7.94 0.64 -30.25
CA GLY A 4 -7.35 1.93 -30.61
C GLY A 4 -6.72 2.70 -29.44
N MET A 5 -6.84 2.18 -28.20
CA MET A 5 -6.29 2.79 -27.00
C MET A 5 -5.19 1.89 -26.42
N ALA A 6 -4.00 2.46 -26.23
CA ALA A 6 -2.91 1.78 -25.53
C ALA A 6 -3.37 1.45 -24.10
N GLN A 7 -3.35 0.17 -23.75
CA GLN A 7 -3.87 -0.37 -22.49
C GLN A 7 -2.87 -0.20 -21.33
N PHE A 8 -2.24 0.97 -21.21
CA PHE A 8 -1.30 1.23 -20.13
C PHE A 8 -2.06 1.29 -18.80
N ARG A 9 -1.87 0.28 -17.97
CA ARG A 9 -2.50 0.20 -16.65
C ARG A 9 -1.63 0.86 -15.58
N THR A 10 -0.32 0.78 -15.73
CA THR A 10 0.68 1.21 -14.75
C THR A 10 1.67 2.16 -15.41
N THR A 11 1.44 3.47 -15.29
CA THR A 11 2.27 4.49 -15.95
C THR A 11 3.25 5.17 -15.00
N ARG A 12 2.75 5.71 -13.88
CA ARG A 12 3.57 6.42 -12.89
C ARG A 12 3.04 6.20 -11.48
N CYS A 13 3.96 5.93 -10.57
CA CYS A 13 3.80 6.02 -9.12
C CYS A 13 4.92 6.90 -8.56
N ILE A 14 4.78 7.32 -7.30
CA ILE A 14 5.90 7.94 -6.59
C ILE A 14 7.04 6.93 -6.46
N GLN A 15 8.28 7.39 -6.51
CA GLN A 15 9.38 6.63 -5.91
C GLN A 15 9.25 6.84 -4.40
N GLY A 16 8.71 5.86 -3.68
CA GLY A 16 8.58 5.92 -2.22
C GLY A 16 9.86 5.51 -1.52
N ASP A 17 9.94 5.76 -0.21
CA ASP A 17 11.01 5.20 0.64
C ASP A 17 10.96 3.66 0.70
N TYR A 18 9.82 3.08 0.32
CA TYR A 18 9.65 1.66 0.05
C TYR A 18 8.77 1.45 -1.19
N THR A 19 9.08 0.43 -1.99
CA THR A 19 8.24 -0.03 -3.10
C THR A 19 7.66 -1.39 -2.73
N LEU A 20 6.35 -1.48 -2.61
CA LEU A 20 5.66 -2.73 -2.30
C LEU A 20 5.83 -3.76 -3.42
N LYS A 21 6.25 -4.97 -3.07
CA LYS A 21 6.55 -6.04 -4.03
C LYS A 21 5.61 -7.23 -3.85
N VAL A 22 5.50 -8.06 -4.88
CA VAL A 22 4.73 -9.31 -4.79
C VAL A 22 5.26 -10.22 -3.68
N ALA A 23 6.57 -10.22 -3.44
CA ALA A 23 7.21 -10.99 -2.37
C ALA A 23 6.84 -10.52 -0.95
N ASP A 24 6.22 -9.35 -0.80
CA ASP A 24 5.75 -8.83 0.50
C ASP A 24 4.38 -9.37 0.90
N GLN A 25 3.81 -10.31 0.12
CA GLN A 25 2.62 -11.05 0.56
C GLN A 25 2.86 -11.69 1.92
N TYR A 26 1.85 -11.68 2.79
CA TYR A 26 1.91 -12.27 4.13
C TYR A 26 3.03 -11.72 5.02
N ARG A 27 3.58 -10.55 4.69
CA ARG A 27 4.60 -9.89 5.48
C ARG A 27 3.99 -8.77 6.31
N HIS A 28 4.31 -8.77 7.60
CA HIS A 28 4.04 -7.65 8.48
C HIS A 28 5.10 -6.55 8.34
N PHE A 29 4.67 -5.31 8.50
CA PHE A 29 5.53 -4.13 8.53
C PHE A 29 5.23 -3.30 9.77
N ASP A 30 6.28 -2.95 10.53
CA ASP A 30 6.15 -2.08 11.71
C ASP A 30 5.47 -0.74 11.37
N ASP A 31 5.67 -0.26 10.14
CA ASP A 31 5.08 0.98 9.61
C ASP A 31 3.83 0.79 8.75
N SER A 32 3.12 -0.34 8.88
CA SER A 32 1.86 -0.55 8.16
C SER A 32 0.83 0.54 8.49
N VAL A 33 0.17 1.09 7.47
CA VAL A 33 -1.02 1.94 7.63
C VAL A 33 -2.32 1.16 7.44
N GLY A 34 -2.23 -0.11 7.06
CA GLY A 34 -3.39 -0.97 6.91
C GLY A 34 -3.13 -2.22 6.07
N ALA A 35 -3.87 -3.26 6.41
CA ALA A 35 -3.93 -4.51 5.68
C ALA A 35 -4.90 -4.39 4.50
N ILE A 36 -4.50 -4.94 3.37
CA ILE A 36 -5.29 -5.04 2.15
C ILE A 36 -5.29 -6.48 1.66
N CYS A 37 -6.30 -6.82 0.87
CA CYS A 37 -6.40 -8.10 0.20
C CYS A 37 -6.54 -7.92 -1.31
N ASP A 38 -6.20 -8.97 -2.03
CA ASP A 38 -6.52 -9.06 -3.44
C ASP A 38 -8.00 -9.40 -3.68
N PHE A 39 -8.52 -8.89 -4.78
CA PHE A 39 -9.87 -9.16 -5.27
C PHE A 39 -9.90 -10.32 -6.26
N ASP A 40 -8.76 -10.70 -6.84
CA ASP A 40 -8.66 -11.79 -7.82
C ASP A 40 -8.20 -13.10 -7.16
N GLN A 41 -7.12 -13.06 -6.39
CA GLN A 41 -6.61 -14.21 -5.64
C GLN A 41 -7.18 -14.25 -4.22
N ARG A 42 -7.79 -15.40 -3.88
CA ARG A 42 -8.26 -15.64 -2.51
C ARG A 42 -7.09 -15.73 -1.54
N ASP A 43 -7.35 -15.23 -0.34
CA ASP A 43 -6.44 -15.29 0.80
C ASP A 43 -5.08 -14.62 0.55
N PHE A 44 -4.96 -13.75 -0.45
CA PHE A 44 -3.73 -13.02 -0.78
C PHE A 44 -3.72 -11.67 -0.04
N LEU A 45 -2.79 -11.53 0.91
CA LEU A 45 -2.79 -10.44 1.90
C LEU A 45 -1.50 -9.62 1.82
N TYR A 46 -1.64 -8.31 1.94
CA TYR A 46 -0.53 -7.38 2.13
C TYR A 46 -0.80 -6.45 3.29
N GLU A 47 0.27 -5.95 3.86
CA GLU A 47 0.26 -4.68 4.59
C GLU A 47 0.82 -3.59 3.69
N VAL A 48 0.31 -2.37 3.87
CA VAL A 48 0.81 -1.19 3.14
C VAL A 48 1.72 -0.40 4.08
N PRO A 49 3.05 -0.45 3.91
CA PRO A 49 3.97 0.41 4.65
C PRO A 49 3.68 1.89 4.37
N TYR A 50 3.78 2.73 5.40
CA TYR A 50 3.67 4.18 5.26
C TYR A 50 4.70 4.73 4.24
N ARG A 51 5.89 4.12 4.21
CA ARG A 51 6.96 4.43 3.26
C ARG A 51 6.59 4.24 1.77
N CYS A 52 5.50 3.52 1.46
CA CYS A 52 4.98 3.47 0.09
C CYS A 52 4.28 4.78 -0.33
N LEU A 53 3.94 5.64 0.62
CA LEU A 53 3.16 6.86 0.41
C LEU A 53 4.02 8.13 0.42
N VAL A 54 5.27 8.06 0.87
CA VAL A 54 6.16 9.20 1.11
C VAL A 54 7.57 8.94 0.59
N HIS A 55 8.36 9.99 0.44
CA HIS A 55 9.79 9.90 0.15
C HIS A 55 10.55 10.96 0.96
N HIS A 56 11.65 10.57 1.60
CA HIS A 56 12.38 11.40 2.57
C HIS A 56 12.94 12.72 2.00
N ASP A 57 13.15 12.80 0.68
CA ASP A 57 13.59 14.04 0.02
C ASP A 57 12.51 15.13 -0.07
N PHE A 58 11.25 14.82 0.26
CA PHE A 58 10.12 15.77 0.12
C PHE A 58 9.35 15.91 1.43
N ASP A 59 9.54 17.04 2.11
CA ASP A 59 8.93 17.30 3.43
C ASP A 59 7.40 17.49 3.40
N ASN A 60 6.81 17.76 2.23
CA ASN A 60 5.40 18.13 2.08
C ASN A 60 4.68 17.36 0.95
N LEU A 61 5.22 16.22 0.53
CA LEU A 61 4.63 15.37 -0.51
C LEU A 61 4.20 14.01 0.05
N ILE A 62 2.94 13.68 -0.12
CA ILE A 62 2.37 12.36 0.16
C ILE A 62 1.44 11.95 -0.98
N THR A 63 1.39 10.65 -1.26
CA THR A 63 0.54 10.05 -2.29
C THR A 63 -0.45 9.06 -1.69
N ALA A 64 -1.41 8.61 -2.50
CA ALA A 64 -2.36 7.55 -2.12
C ALA A 64 -2.85 6.79 -3.37
N GLY A 65 -3.35 5.58 -3.15
CA GLY A 65 -3.95 4.73 -4.18
C GLY A 65 -3.03 4.49 -5.37
N ARG A 66 -3.50 4.84 -6.57
CA ARG A 66 -2.83 4.51 -7.84
C ARG A 66 -1.39 5.02 -7.95
N SER A 67 -1.09 6.15 -7.32
CA SER A 67 0.24 6.75 -7.37
C SER A 67 1.14 6.35 -6.20
N ALA A 68 0.72 5.43 -5.33
CA ALA A 68 1.56 4.84 -4.28
C ALA A 68 2.64 3.91 -4.87
N ALA A 69 3.77 3.80 -4.17
CA ALA A 69 4.93 3.06 -4.63
C ALA A 69 4.72 1.54 -4.51
N ALA A 70 4.56 0.88 -5.66
CA ALA A 70 4.47 -0.57 -5.77
C ALA A 70 4.94 -1.01 -7.17
N GLU A 71 5.30 -2.28 -7.29
CA GLU A 71 5.73 -2.89 -8.56
C GLU A 71 5.05 -4.25 -8.80
N GLY A 72 5.00 -4.66 -10.08
CA GLY A 72 4.37 -5.91 -10.49
C GLY A 72 2.92 -6.03 -10.00
N TYR A 73 2.54 -7.24 -9.61
CA TYR A 73 1.19 -7.55 -9.14
C TYR A 73 0.80 -6.85 -7.83
N ALA A 74 1.77 -6.52 -6.98
CA ALA A 74 1.48 -5.75 -5.77
C ALA A 74 0.94 -4.35 -6.10
N TRP A 75 1.34 -3.76 -7.24
CA TRP A 75 0.76 -2.50 -7.70
C TRP A 75 -0.69 -2.68 -8.14
N ASP A 76 -1.03 -3.79 -8.81
CA ASP A 76 -2.40 -4.12 -9.18
C ASP A 76 -3.32 -4.25 -7.96
N VAL A 77 -2.83 -4.85 -6.88
CA VAL A 77 -3.56 -4.93 -5.61
C VAL A 77 -3.65 -3.55 -4.94
N LEU A 78 -2.54 -2.83 -4.77
CA LEU A 78 -2.50 -1.54 -4.05
C LEU A 78 -3.33 -0.42 -4.72
N ARG A 79 -3.59 -0.53 -6.02
CA ARG A 79 -4.16 0.57 -6.81
C ARG A 79 -5.68 0.53 -7.00
N VAL A 80 -6.35 -0.53 -6.54
CA VAL A 80 -7.81 -0.65 -6.63
C VAL A 80 -8.56 0.16 -5.57
N ILE A 81 -9.89 0.22 -5.70
CA ILE A 81 -10.74 1.13 -4.92
C ILE A 81 -10.58 0.95 -3.40
N PRO A 82 -10.66 -0.26 -2.81
CA PRO A 82 -10.55 -0.36 -1.36
C PRO A 82 -9.19 0.08 -0.79
N PRO A 83 -8.04 -0.35 -1.36
CA PRO A 83 -6.72 0.17 -0.97
C PRO A 83 -6.54 1.68 -1.21
N ALA A 84 -7.14 2.23 -2.26
CA ALA A 84 -7.11 3.68 -2.50
C ALA A 84 -7.89 4.47 -1.43
N ILE A 85 -9.01 3.94 -0.94
CA ILE A 85 -9.75 4.53 0.19
C ILE A 85 -8.90 4.48 1.46
N LEU A 86 -8.31 3.31 1.76
CA LEU A 86 -7.46 3.10 2.94
C LEU A 86 -6.25 4.05 2.94
N THR A 87 -5.48 4.06 1.86
CA THR A 87 -4.29 4.92 1.73
C THR A 87 -4.64 6.40 1.67
N GLY A 88 -5.79 6.76 1.08
CA GLY A 88 -6.29 8.14 1.10
C GLY A 88 -6.61 8.63 2.52
N GLN A 89 -7.22 7.77 3.33
CA GLN A 89 -7.46 8.07 4.74
C GLN A 89 -6.15 8.20 5.53
N ALA A 90 -5.22 7.25 5.34
CA ALA A 90 -3.91 7.30 5.97
C ALA A 90 -3.16 8.60 5.62
N ALA A 91 -3.17 8.99 4.34
CA ALA A 91 -2.51 10.20 3.87
C ALA A 91 -3.11 11.48 4.49
N GLY A 92 -4.44 11.55 4.59
CA GLY A 92 -5.12 12.67 5.23
C GLY A 92 -4.80 12.80 6.71
N LEU A 93 -4.87 11.70 7.47
CA LEU A 93 -4.51 11.68 8.88
C LEU A 93 -3.04 12.02 9.11
N ALA A 94 -2.14 11.47 8.29
CA ALA A 94 -0.72 11.77 8.38
C ALA A 94 -0.43 13.24 8.08
N ALA A 95 -1.12 13.85 7.10
CA ALA A 95 -1.00 15.28 6.81
C ALA A 95 -1.43 16.14 7.99
N THR A 96 -2.55 15.81 8.66
CA THR A 96 -2.98 16.50 9.88
C THR A 96 -1.93 16.36 10.99
N GLN A 97 -1.43 15.16 11.25
CA GLN A 97 -0.39 14.94 12.26
C GLN A 97 0.91 15.70 11.96
N ALA A 98 1.34 15.72 10.70
CA ALA A 98 2.52 16.45 10.26
C ALA A 98 2.37 17.97 10.52
N ILE A 99 1.21 18.54 10.19
CA ILE A 99 0.89 19.95 10.42
C ILE A 99 0.89 20.27 11.91
N ASP A 100 0.17 19.47 12.72
CA ASP A 100 0.03 19.71 14.16
C ASP A 100 1.36 19.58 14.90
N ALA A 101 2.21 18.65 14.48
CA ALA A 101 3.53 18.43 15.07
C ALA A 101 4.63 19.35 14.50
N GLY A 102 4.37 20.06 13.40
CA GLY A 102 5.38 20.85 12.68
C GLY A 102 6.53 20.00 12.14
N ARG A 103 6.23 18.80 11.63
CA ARG A 103 7.23 17.83 11.13
C ARG A 103 7.08 17.59 9.63
N PRO A 104 8.16 17.18 8.93
CA PRO A 104 8.07 16.65 7.57
C PRO A 104 7.08 15.48 7.48
N ILE A 105 6.39 15.36 6.36
CA ILE A 105 5.37 14.32 6.16
C ILE A 105 5.96 12.91 6.26
N HIS A 106 7.17 12.68 5.73
CA HIS A 106 7.86 11.39 5.84
C HIS A 106 8.29 11.03 7.28
N ALA A 107 8.30 12.00 8.19
CA ALA A 107 8.74 11.85 9.57
C ALA A 107 7.59 11.79 10.59
N VAL A 108 6.35 11.58 10.14
CA VAL A 108 5.18 11.41 11.02
C VAL A 108 5.37 10.21 11.95
N ALA A 109 4.90 10.35 13.20
CA ALA A 109 4.94 9.25 14.16
C ALA A 109 3.91 8.18 13.76
N ILE A 110 4.39 6.96 13.54
CA ILE A 110 3.57 5.86 13.02
C ILE A 110 2.53 5.38 14.05
N GLU A 111 2.90 5.23 15.31
CA GLU A 111 1.99 4.68 16.34
C GLU A 111 0.69 5.52 16.49
N PRO A 112 0.75 6.87 16.61
CA PRO A 112 -0.47 7.70 16.58
C PRO A 112 -1.28 7.58 15.29
N LEU A 113 -0.62 7.46 14.14
CA LEU A 113 -1.28 7.26 12.85
C LEU A 113 -2.01 5.92 12.78
N GLN A 114 -1.36 4.83 13.18
CA GLN A 114 -1.95 3.50 13.29
C GLN A 114 -3.12 3.49 14.27
N ALA A 115 -2.98 4.13 15.43
CA ALA A 115 -4.08 4.24 16.39
C ALA A 115 -5.29 4.99 15.81
N ALA A 116 -5.06 6.10 15.09
CA ALA A 116 -6.13 6.86 14.44
C ALA A 116 -6.82 6.05 13.32
N MET A 117 -6.06 5.32 12.51
CA MET A 117 -6.58 4.42 11.48
C MET A 117 -7.38 3.25 12.10
N ALA A 118 -6.87 2.63 13.16
CA ALA A 118 -7.55 1.53 13.86
C ALA A 118 -8.89 1.97 14.48
N GLN A 119 -8.96 3.20 15.00
CA GLN A 119 -10.21 3.76 15.56
C GLN A 119 -11.34 3.87 14.53
N THR A 120 -11.03 3.96 13.23
CA THR A 120 -12.05 3.95 12.18
C THR A 120 -12.39 2.55 11.68
N GLY A 121 -11.86 1.51 12.32
CA GLY A 121 -12.06 0.11 11.93
C GLY A 121 -11.12 -0.40 10.84
N VAL A 122 -10.03 0.31 10.53
CA VAL A 122 -8.99 -0.25 9.64
C VAL A 122 -8.16 -1.28 10.40
N PHE A 123 -8.00 -2.47 9.82
CA PHE A 123 -7.03 -3.45 10.30
C PHE A 123 -5.63 -2.97 9.93
N ILE A 124 -4.81 -2.62 10.92
CA ILE A 124 -3.42 -2.18 10.68
C ILE A 124 -2.57 -3.37 10.22
N HIS A 125 -2.71 -4.48 10.94
CA HIS A 125 -2.09 -5.75 10.61
C HIS A 125 -3.16 -6.80 10.36
N PHE A 126 -2.93 -7.68 9.38
CA PHE A 126 -3.79 -8.85 9.19
C PHE A 126 -3.49 -9.88 10.29
N ASP A 127 -4.46 -10.76 10.57
CA ASP A 127 -4.25 -11.86 11.52
C ASP A 127 -3.46 -12.99 10.86
N ASP A 128 -2.44 -13.51 11.53
CA ASP A 128 -1.67 -14.69 11.09
C ASP A 128 -2.57 -15.91 10.83
N ALA A 129 -3.72 -16.00 11.51
CA ALA A 129 -4.71 -17.04 11.28
C ALA A 129 -5.33 -17.00 9.86
N TRP A 130 -5.23 -15.86 9.15
CA TRP A 130 -5.73 -15.70 7.79
C TRP A 130 -4.69 -16.11 6.73
N VAL A 131 -3.43 -16.32 7.12
CA VAL A 131 -2.38 -16.74 6.20
C VAL A 131 -2.55 -18.23 5.84
N PRO A 132 -2.62 -18.60 4.55
CA PRO A 132 -2.79 -19.99 4.15
C PRO A 132 -1.65 -20.89 4.64
N ARG A 133 -2.00 -22.10 5.10
CA ARG A 133 -1.01 -23.07 5.56
C ARG A 133 -0.13 -23.50 4.38
N GLY A 134 1.18 -23.29 4.49
CA GLY A 134 2.14 -23.61 3.43
C GLY A 134 2.45 -22.45 2.47
N ALA A 135 1.92 -21.25 2.72
CA ALA A 135 2.20 -20.03 1.95
C ALA A 135 3.64 -19.49 2.09
N ALA A 136 4.54 -20.22 2.74
CA ALA A 136 5.97 -19.89 2.86
C ALA A 136 6.74 -19.91 1.53
N GLN A 137 6.05 -20.00 0.39
CA GLN A 137 6.62 -19.94 -0.93
C GLN A 137 6.04 -18.72 -1.66
N PRO A 138 6.88 -17.82 -2.21
CA PRO A 138 6.38 -16.77 -3.06
C PRO A 138 5.50 -17.42 -4.13
N ALA A 139 4.28 -16.89 -4.31
CA ALA A 139 3.45 -17.28 -5.45
C ALA A 139 4.37 -17.20 -6.68
N LYS A 140 4.35 -18.24 -7.52
CA LYS A 140 5.11 -18.23 -8.78
C LYS A 140 4.89 -16.86 -9.42
N GLU A 141 5.95 -16.23 -9.92
CA GLU A 141 5.85 -15.15 -10.90
C GLU A 141 5.12 -15.72 -12.13
N GLU A 142 3.81 -15.85 -12.04
CA GLU A 142 2.95 -16.08 -13.17
C GLU A 142 2.78 -14.71 -13.80
N ASP A 143 3.09 -14.63 -15.10
CA ASP A 143 2.78 -13.46 -15.90
C ASP A 143 1.25 -13.35 -16.01
N TYR A 144 0.66 -12.62 -15.07
CA TYR A 144 -0.79 -12.36 -14.99
C TYR A 144 -1.27 -11.40 -16.09
N GLY A 145 -0.48 -11.17 -17.14
CA GLY A 145 -0.80 -10.23 -18.20
C GLY A 145 -0.67 -8.80 -17.70
N HIS A 146 0.49 -8.48 -17.14
CA HIS A 146 0.88 -7.09 -16.92
C HIS A 146 1.12 -6.44 -18.29
N ILE A 147 0.12 -5.70 -18.78
CA ILE A 147 0.20 -4.84 -19.97
C ILE A 147 0.33 -3.37 -19.59
#